data_AF-A0A6P0SU09-F1
#
_entry.id   AF-A0A6P0SU09-F1
#
_cell.length_a   1.000
_cell.length_b   1.000
_cell.length_c   1.000
_cell.angle_alpha   90.00
_cell.angle_beta   90.00
_cell.angle_gamma   90.00
#
_symmetry.space_group_name_H-M   'P 1'
#
loop_
_entity.id
_entity.type
_entity.pdbx_description
1 polymer ?
#
loop_
_entity_poly.entity_id
_entity_poly.type
_entity_poly.pdbx_seq_one_letter_code
_entity_poly.pdbx_strand_id
1 'polypeptide(L)'
;MKDLFMQPFFLSSTIYTKLDAITLALEPEWEARFEPNSYGFRLGRSCHDAIVAIYSSIKQASKWVLDADISKCFDKINHKTLLQKLNSYPSMRRLIKGWLKAGVMDNGTFSPTNEGTPQGGIISPLLANIALHGMEERITQYAEKMPGEKIKNRRALTVVRYADDFVIMHKSKEVVEECQKIIESWLKDIDLELKPSKTKLVHTMEGFDFLGFNIRQYTVGKNQSKKGFKTFIKPSKKKMKEHWEQLSYIIEKYKAASQETLIKELKPIIRGWCNYNRSQVSKEAFSKMDYLLWNKLQRWGYRRHPNKSKTWVNKKYWGTKVEKPKKPWEEPKIDNWVFMTNEDNYLPKHAKTKIVRHVKVKEARSPFDGDLVYWNNRMAKHPEMSSQKGKLLNRQKGKCAHCGLMFRDGDSLETHHIIPRAQGGNDQLKNLELLHLHCHDAKHRTKVIKHKKSITDPSELDNKPF
;
A
#
# COMPACT_ATOMS: atom_id res chain seq x y z
N MET A 1 6.67 -6.17 -6.68
CA MET A 1 5.51 -5.24 -6.56
C MET A 1 5.28 -4.69 -7.97
N LYS A 2 4.06 -4.53 -8.51
CA LYS A 2 3.96 -3.66 -9.70
C LYS A 2 4.35 -2.29 -9.15
N ASP A 3 5.50 -1.77 -9.55
CA ASP A 3 5.94 -0.41 -9.25
C ASP A 3 4.96 0.55 -9.94
N LEU A 4 3.80 0.72 -9.33
CA LEU A 4 2.80 1.76 -9.63
C LEU A 4 2.99 2.95 -8.70
N PHE A 5 4.14 3.05 -8.03
CA PHE A 5 4.66 4.37 -7.66
C PHE A 5 5.02 5.05 -8.98
N MET A 6 4.04 5.77 -9.54
CA MET A 6 4.28 6.78 -10.56
C MET A 6 5.47 7.63 -10.07
N GLN A 7 6.62 7.48 -10.73
CA GLN A 7 7.73 8.39 -10.50
C GLN A 7 7.27 9.77 -10.98
N PRO A 8 7.40 10.83 -10.17
CA PRO A 8 7.05 12.17 -10.61
C PRO A 8 8.03 12.60 -11.70
N PHE A 9 7.55 12.70 -12.94
CA PHE A 9 8.30 13.31 -14.03
C PHE A 9 8.32 14.84 -13.85
N PHE A 10 9.49 15.46 -14.01
CA PHE A 10 9.71 16.89 -13.77
C PHE A 10 8.95 17.77 -14.79
N LEU A 11 7.71 18.12 -14.50
CA LEU A 11 7.03 19.33 -15.00
C LEU A 11 7.37 20.54 -14.11
N SER A 12 7.30 21.75 -14.70
CA SER A 12 7.55 23.04 -14.03
C SER A 12 6.69 23.23 -12.75
N SER A 13 7.29 23.81 -11.70
CA SER A 13 6.72 23.99 -10.35
C SER A 13 5.38 24.74 -10.31
N THR A 14 5.11 25.63 -11.26
CA THR A 14 3.86 26.40 -11.35
C THR A 14 2.69 25.60 -11.94
N ILE A 15 2.98 24.57 -12.73
CA ILE A 15 1.96 23.70 -13.33
C ILE A 15 1.52 22.64 -12.31
N TYR A 16 2.46 22.09 -11.55
CA TYR A 16 2.19 21.15 -10.45
C TYR A 16 1.24 21.72 -9.41
N THR A 17 1.48 22.96 -8.96
CA THR A 17 0.64 23.62 -7.93
C THR A 17 -0.82 23.81 -8.37
N LYS A 18 -1.08 24.06 -9.66
CA LYS A 18 -2.46 24.16 -10.18
C LYS A 18 -3.14 22.80 -10.27
N LEU A 19 -2.40 21.75 -10.61
CA LEU A 19 -2.92 20.38 -10.67
C LEU A 19 -3.35 19.89 -9.29
N ASP A 20 -2.50 20.12 -8.30
CA ASP A 20 -2.77 19.76 -6.90
C ASP A 20 -4.02 20.46 -6.38
N ALA A 21 -4.19 21.75 -6.69
CA ALA A 21 -5.39 22.49 -6.31
C ALA A 21 -6.67 21.91 -6.92
N ILE A 22 -6.62 21.44 -8.18
CA ILE A 22 -7.78 20.81 -8.83
C ILE A 22 -8.05 19.43 -8.22
N THR A 23 -7.01 18.63 -7.95
CA THR A 23 -7.16 17.35 -7.26
C THR A 23 -7.81 17.52 -5.89
N LEU A 24 -7.32 18.47 -5.08
CA LEU A 24 -7.88 18.79 -3.77
C LEU A 24 -9.34 19.25 -3.82
N ALA A 25 -9.77 19.85 -4.93
CA ALA A 25 -11.17 20.25 -5.14
C ALA A 25 -12.06 19.09 -5.61
N LEU A 26 -11.57 18.24 -6.52
CA LEU A 26 -12.34 17.14 -7.11
C LEU A 26 -12.43 15.91 -6.21
N GLU A 27 -11.39 15.61 -5.42
CA GLU A 27 -11.36 14.43 -4.57
C GLU A 27 -12.56 14.36 -3.60
N PRO A 28 -12.90 15.40 -2.82
CA PRO A 28 -14.03 15.33 -1.91
C PRO A 28 -15.37 15.14 -2.62
N GLU A 29 -15.58 15.83 -3.75
CA GLU A 29 -16.80 15.73 -4.55
C GLU A 29 -17.00 14.29 -5.07
N TRP A 30 -15.95 13.71 -5.66
CA TRP A 30 -16.02 12.38 -6.24
C TRP A 30 -16.00 11.28 -5.20
N GLU A 31 -15.30 11.44 -4.08
CA GLU A 31 -15.36 10.48 -2.97
C GLU A 31 -16.77 10.32 -2.40
N ALA A 32 -17.58 11.38 -2.40
CA ALA A 32 -18.99 11.30 -2.01
C ALA A 32 -19.87 10.50 -2.99
N ARG A 33 -19.44 10.35 -4.25
CA ARG A 33 -20.17 9.63 -5.30
C ARG A 33 -19.63 8.23 -5.57
N PHE A 34 -18.34 8.00 -5.33
CA PHE A 34 -17.67 6.77 -5.73
C PHE A 34 -18.29 5.53 -5.09
N GLU A 35 -18.35 4.47 -5.90
CA GLU A 35 -18.96 3.20 -5.51
C GLU A 35 -18.19 2.54 -4.35
N PRO A 36 -18.91 1.88 -3.42
CA PRO A 36 -18.32 1.37 -2.17
C PRO A 36 -17.38 0.19 -2.38
N ASN A 37 -17.41 -0.53 -3.52
CA ASN A 37 -16.46 -1.61 -3.80
C ASN A 37 -15.37 -1.25 -4.82
N SER A 38 -15.12 0.06 -5.00
CA SER A 38 -13.88 0.57 -5.60
C SER A 38 -12.87 0.98 -4.53
N TYR A 39 -11.61 0.54 -4.64
CA TYR A 39 -10.57 0.73 -3.61
C TYR A 39 -9.27 1.37 -4.11
N GLY A 40 -8.88 1.13 -5.37
CA GLY A 40 -7.58 1.59 -5.87
C GLY A 40 -7.52 3.10 -5.98
N PHE A 41 -6.38 3.70 -5.61
CA PHE A 41 -6.13 5.15 -5.68
C PHE A 41 -7.18 6.02 -4.98
N ARG A 42 -7.78 5.52 -3.90
CA ARG A 42 -8.74 6.26 -3.07
C ARG A 42 -8.19 6.41 -1.66
N LEU A 43 -8.31 7.61 -1.11
CA LEU A 43 -7.86 7.89 0.24
C LEU A 43 -8.62 7.03 1.27
N GLY A 44 -7.88 6.47 2.21
CA GLY A 44 -8.37 5.67 3.32
C GLY A 44 -8.74 4.22 2.96
N ARG A 45 -8.65 3.87 1.67
CA ARG A 45 -8.95 2.54 1.11
C ARG A 45 -7.67 1.87 0.63
N SER A 46 -7.51 0.59 0.96
CA SER A 46 -6.30 -0.16 0.63
C SER A 46 -6.60 -1.47 -0.09
N CYS A 47 -5.55 -2.10 -0.63
CA CYS A 47 -5.63 -3.45 -1.19
C CYS A 47 -6.28 -4.43 -0.20
N HIS A 48 -5.98 -4.30 1.09
CA HIS A 48 -6.54 -5.19 2.11
C HIS A 48 -8.04 -5.03 2.27
N ASP A 49 -8.62 -3.85 1.99
CA ASP A 49 -10.07 -3.67 1.97
C ASP A 49 -10.72 -4.48 0.85
N ALA A 50 -10.15 -4.45 -0.35
CA ALA A 50 -10.60 -5.23 -1.49
C ALA A 50 -10.55 -6.74 -1.18
N ILE A 51 -9.46 -7.20 -0.57
CA ILE A 51 -9.29 -8.61 -0.16
C ILE A 51 -10.32 -9.02 0.91
N VAL A 52 -10.62 -8.16 1.88
CA VAL A 52 -11.65 -8.44 2.89
C VAL A 52 -13.06 -8.42 2.27
N ALA A 53 -13.30 -7.59 1.25
CA ALA A 53 -14.55 -7.59 0.49
C ALA A 53 -14.76 -8.92 -0.25
N ILE A 54 -13.72 -9.42 -0.93
CA ILE A 54 -13.72 -10.73 -1.59
C ILE A 54 -13.99 -11.83 -0.57
N TYR A 55 -13.23 -11.86 0.53
CA TYR A 55 -13.43 -12.83 1.61
C TYR A 55 -14.88 -12.84 2.11
N SER A 56 -15.45 -11.66 2.35
CA SER A 56 -16.81 -11.52 2.85
C SER A 56 -17.87 -12.02 1.88
N SER A 57 -17.62 -11.90 0.57
CA SER A 57 -18.50 -12.37 -0.50
C SER A 57 -18.50 -13.89 -0.64
N ILE A 58 -17.33 -14.53 -0.49
CA ILE A 58 -17.19 -15.98 -0.74
C ILE A 58 -17.27 -16.82 0.54
N LYS A 59 -17.06 -16.27 1.74
CA LYS A 59 -16.96 -17.06 3.00
C LYS A 59 -18.13 -18.01 3.30
N GLN A 60 -19.28 -17.85 2.64
CA GLN A 60 -20.48 -18.67 2.86
C GLN A 60 -20.81 -19.61 1.71
N ALA A 61 -20.31 -19.36 0.50
CA ALA A 61 -20.65 -20.11 -0.69
C ALA A 61 -19.51 -20.01 -1.71
N SER A 62 -19.28 -21.10 -2.45
CA SER A 62 -18.40 -21.06 -3.60
C SER A 62 -19.01 -20.25 -4.74
N LYS A 63 -18.14 -19.64 -5.54
CA LYS A 63 -18.54 -18.76 -6.63
C LYS A 63 -17.64 -18.97 -7.84
N TRP A 64 -18.21 -18.72 -9.01
CA TRP A 64 -17.46 -18.39 -10.21
C TRP A 64 -16.97 -16.95 -10.10
N VAL A 65 -15.76 -16.72 -10.60
CA VAL A 65 -15.03 -15.46 -10.52
C VAL A 65 -14.56 -15.11 -11.93
N LEU A 66 -14.98 -13.95 -12.41
CA LEU A 66 -14.31 -13.26 -13.50
C LEU A 66 -13.17 -12.46 -12.88
N ASP A 67 -11.94 -12.87 -13.14
CA ASP A 67 -10.71 -12.14 -12.82
C ASP A 67 -10.29 -11.36 -14.06
N ALA A 68 -10.38 -10.03 -14.04
CA ALA A 68 -10.23 -9.20 -15.22
C ALA A 68 -9.35 -7.96 -14.97
N ASP A 69 -8.64 -7.54 -16.01
CA ASP A 69 -7.74 -6.39 -16.06
C ASP A 69 -8.11 -5.56 -17.30
N ILE A 70 -8.15 -4.24 -17.16
CA ILE A 70 -8.47 -3.33 -18.26
C ILE A 70 -7.19 -2.99 -19.03
N SER A 71 -7.23 -3.16 -20.35
CA SER A 71 -6.08 -2.92 -21.21
C SER A 71 -5.78 -1.42 -21.32
N LYS A 72 -4.55 -1.02 -20.95
CA LYS A 72 -4.04 0.36 -21.11
C LYS A 72 -5.00 1.42 -20.54
N CYS A 73 -5.59 1.15 -19.37
CA CYS A 73 -6.63 2.00 -18.79
C CYS A 73 -6.20 3.47 -18.67
N PHE A 74 -4.94 3.77 -18.35
CA PHE A 74 -4.48 5.15 -18.28
C PHE A 74 -4.21 5.76 -19.66
N ASP A 75 -3.86 4.96 -20.67
CA ASP A 75 -3.39 5.48 -21.97
C ASP A 75 -4.51 5.60 -23.01
N LYS A 76 -5.67 4.97 -22.78
CA LYS A 76 -6.77 4.87 -23.75
C LYS A 76 -8.06 5.59 -23.35
N ILE A 77 -8.11 6.25 -22.18
CA ILE A 77 -9.33 6.96 -21.78
C ILE A 77 -9.68 8.05 -22.79
N ASN A 78 -10.89 7.98 -23.35
CA ASN A 78 -11.44 9.02 -24.21
C ASN A 78 -11.62 10.33 -23.44
N HIS A 79 -10.96 11.40 -23.89
CA HIS A 79 -11.01 12.70 -23.23
C HIS A 79 -12.40 13.33 -23.27
N LYS A 80 -13.16 13.18 -24.36
CA LYS A 80 -14.50 13.75 -24.50
C LYS A 80 -15.45 13.12 -23.49
N THR A 81 -15.47 11.80 -23.41
CA THR A 81 -16.32 11.05 -22.47
C THR A 81 -15.95 11.34 -21.02
N LEU A 82 -14.65 11.40 -20.70
CA LEU A 82 -14.17 11.76 -19.36
C LEU A 82 -14.59 13.19 -18.97
N LEU A 83 -14.41 14.18 -19.86
CA LEU A 83 -14.76 15.58 -19.59
C LEU A 83 -16.28 15.82 -19.49
N GLN A 84 -17.08 15.04 -20.21
CA GLN A 84 -18.54 15.02 -20.06
C GLN A 84 -18.92 14.46 -18.68
N LYS A 85 -18.34 13.32 -18.30
CA LYS A 85 -18.60 12.66 -17.02
C LYS A 85 -18.16 13.48 -15.81
N LEU A 86 -17.05 14.21 -15.93
CA LEU A 86 -16.58 15.16 -14.92
C LEU A 86 -17.63 16.24 -14.60
N ASN A 87 -18.45 16.60 -15.59
CA ASN A 87 -19.48 17.63 -15.50
C ASN A 87 -19.02 18.93 -14.77
N SER A 88 -17.77 19.33 -14.99
CA SER A 88 -17.15 20.47 -14.30
C SER A 88 -17.35 21.80 -15.02
N TYR A 89 -17.10 22.90 -14.30
CA TYR A 89 -17.19 24.27 -14.83
C TYR A 89 -16.28 24.47 -16.06
N PRO A 90 -16.67 25.34 -17.02
CA PRO A 90 -15.94 25.50 -18.28
C PRO A 90 -14.44 25.81 -18.16
N SER A 91 -14.03 26.58 -17.15
CA SER A 91 -12.63 26.92 -16.88
C SER A 91 -11.83 25.69 -16.44
N MET A 92 -12.34 24.93 -15.47
CA MET A 92 -11.71 23.69 -14.98
C MET A 92 -11.64 22.63 -16.08
N ARG A 93 -12.74 22.45 -16.84
CA ARG A 93 -12.78 21.52 -17.99
C ARG A 93 -11.70 21.85 -19.02
N ARG A 94 -11.45 23.14 -19.29
CA ARG A 94 -10.41 23.59 -20.22
C ARG A 94 -9.00 23.27 -19.71
N LEU A 95 -8.75 23.45 -18.42
CA LEU A 95 -7.48 23.09 -17.77
C LEU A 95 -7.23 21.59 -17.84
N ILE A 96 -8.20 20.77 -17.42
CA ILE A 96 -8.09 19.31 -17.49
C ILE A 96 -7.88 18.85 -18.94
N LYS A 97 -8.64 19.40 -19.90
CA LYS A 97 -8.46 19.11 -21.33
C LYS A 97 -7.06 19.48 -21.82
N GLY A 98 -6.52 20.61 -21.39
CA GLY A 98 -5.17 21.04 -21.70
C GLY A 98 -4.12 20.04 -21.20
N TRP A 99 -4.32 19.50 -19.99
CA TRP A 99 -3.41 18.51 -19.41
C TRP A 99 -3.53 17.13 -20.03
N LEU A 100 -4.73 16.68 -20.35
CA LEU A 100 -4.95 15.42 -21.06
C LEU A 100 -4.26 15.42 -22.43
N LYS A 101 -4.17 16.59 -23.08
CA LYS A 101 -3.47 16.78 -24.36
C LYS A 101 -1.98 17.09 -24.22
N ALA A 102 -1.52 17.41 -23.02
CA ALA A 102 -0.10 17.67 -22.80
C ALA A 102 0.65 16.36 -22.96
N GLY A 103 1.46 16.26 -24.03
CA GLY A 103 2.27 15.08 -24.31
C GLY A 103 3.20 14.72 -23.16
N VAL A 104 3.62 13.45 -23.12
CA VAL A 104 4.62 12.98 -22.15
C VAL A 104 6.00 13.15 -22.76
N MET A 105 6.93 13.68 -21.97
CA MET A 105 8.35 13.72 -22.30
C MET A 105 9.06 12.64 -21.50
N ASP A 106 9.47 11.56 -22.17
CA ASP A 106 10.19 10.45 -21.55
C ASP A 106 11.59 10.35 -22.16
N ASN A 107 12.62 10.38 -21.32
CA ASN A 107 14.04 10.32 -21.71
C ASN A 107 14.42 11.22 -22.90
N GLY A 108 13.91 12.45 -22.94
CA GLY A 108 14.21 13.44 -24.00
C GLY A 108 13.40 13.28 -25.29
N THR A 109 12.49 12.30 -25.35
CA THR A 109 11.57 12.12 -26.50
C THR A 109 10.18 12.60 -26.14
N PHE A 110 9.64 13.54 -26.93
CA PHE A 110 8.26 14.03 -26.78
C PHE A 110 7.29 13.14 -27.54
N SER A 111 6.29 12.60 -26.84
CA SER A 111 5.19 11.85 -27.45
C SER A 111 3.87 12.62 -27.25
N PRO A 112 3.15 13.02 -28.31
CA PRO A 112 1.83 13.64 -28.18
C PRO A 112 0.83 12.64 -27.59
N THR A 113 -0.03 13.12 -26.68
CA THR A 113 -1.07 12.29 -26.04
C THR A 113 -2.43 12.59 -26.68
N ASN A 114 -2.80 11.79 -27.68
CA ASN A 114 -4.09 11.92 -28.36
C ASN A 114 -5.25 11.29 -27.57
N GLU A 115 -4.96 10.32 -26.69
CA GLU A 115 -5.88 9.59 -25.81
C GLU A 115 -5.18 9.30 -24.47
N GLY A 116 -5.95 9.07 -23.40
CA GLY A 116 -5.40 8.74 -22.09
C GLY A 116 -5.00 9.94 -21.22
N THR A 117 -4.45 9.65 -20.05
CA THR A 117 -3.95 10.59 -19.06
C THR A 117 -2.42 10.42 -18.96
N PRO A 118 -1.62 11.50 -18.88
CA PRO A 118 -0.18 11.39 -18.68
C PRO A 118 0.14 10.49 -17.48
N GLN A 119 0.87 9.39 -17.72
CA GLN A 119 1.34 8.53 -16.63
C GLN A 119 2.40 9.31 -15.84
N GLY A 120 2.14 9.57 -14.56
CA GLY A 120 2.99 10.40 -13.70
C GLY A 120 2.31 11.67 -13.18
N GLY A 121 1.16 12.06 -13.76
CA GLY A 121 0.37 13.20 -13.27
C GLY A 121 -0.39 12.87 -11.99
N ILE A 122 -0.33 13.76 -10.99
CA ILE A 122 -0.98 13.59 -9.68
C ILE A 122 -2.50 13.37 -9.81
N ILE A 123 -3.14 13.96 -10.82
CA ILE A 123 -4.59 13.84 -11.07
C ILE A 123 -4.97 12.55 -11.84
N SER A 124 -4.04 11.91 -12.53
CA SER A 124 -4.32 10.77 -13.43
C SER A 124 -5.02 9.60 -12.72
N PRO A 125 -4.62 9.18 -11.50
CA PRO A 125 -5.32 8.15 -10.74
C PRO A 125 -6.80 8.50 -10.43
N LEU A 126 -7.07 9.75 -10.07
CA LEU A 126 -8.43 10.24 -9.82
C LEU A 126 -9.27 10.20 -11.09
N LEU A 127 -8.72 10.70 -12.21
CA LEU A 127 -9.41 10.69 -13.51
C LEU A 127 -9.74 9.28 -13.98
N ALA A 128 -8.83 8.31 -13.80
CA ALA A 128 -9.09 6.91 -14.12
C ALA A 128 -10.24 6.34 -13.26
N ASN A 129 -10.28 6.66 -11.97
CA ASN A 129 -11.40 6.26 -11.11
C ASN A 129 -12.73 6.88 -11.52
N ILE A 130 -12.73 8.13 -11.96
CA ILE A 130 -13.91 8.82 -12.50
C ILE A 130 -14.36 8.16 -13.81
N ALA A 131 -13.44 7.88 -14.73
CA ALA A 131 -13.73 7.17 -15.97
C ALA A 131 -14.40 5.83 -15.69
N LEU A 132 -13.90 5.07 -14.70
CA LEU A 132 -14.40 3.74 -14.35
C LEU A 132 -15.59 3.73 -13.37
N HIS A 133 -16.05 4.88 -12.90
CA HIS A 133 -17.21 4.97 -12.00
C HIS A 133 -18.50 4.55 -12.71
N GLY A 134 -19.38 3.80 -12.06
CA GLY A 134 -20.65 3.32 -12.63
C GLY A 134 -20.56 1.89 -13.18
N MET A 135 -19.38 1.28 -13.12
CA MET A 135 -19.20 -0.14 -13.44
C MET A 135 -19.97 -1.04 -12.46
N GLU A 136 -19.88 -0.76 -11.15
CA GLU A 136 -20.62 -1.52 -10.12
C GLU A 136 -22.12 -1.27 -10.24
N GLU A 137 -22.52 -0.03 -10.52
CA GLU A 137 -23.91 0.34 -10.79
C GLU A 137 -24.49 -0.42 -12.00
N ARG A 138 -23.75 -0.49 -13.11
CA ARG A 138 -24.18 -1.22 -14.31
C ARG A 138 -24.45 -2.69 -14.03
N ILE A 139 -23.60 -3.33 -13.24
CA ILE A 139 -23.75 -4.72 -12.80
C ILE A 139 -24.91 -4.87 -11.80
N THR A 140 -25.11 -3.87 -10.94
CA THR A 140 -26.23 -3.84 -9.99
C THR A 140 -27.57 -3.76 -10.71
N GLN A 141 -27.69 -2.93 -11.75
CA GLN A 141 -28.89 -2.84 -12.60
C GLN A 141 -29.22 -4.17 -13.29
N TYR A 142 -28.20 -4.89 -13.76
CA TYR A 142 -28.39 -6.23 -14.29
C TYR A 142 -28.89 -7.20 -13.21
N ALA A 143 -28.30 -7.16 -12.01
CA ALA A 143 -28.73 -7.99 -10.90
C ALA A 143 -30.21 -7.77 -10.53
N GLU A 144 -30.69 -6.53 -10.59
CA GLU A 144 -32.08 -6.18 -10.31
C GLU A 144 -33.09 -6.67 -11.36
N LYS A 145 -32.62 -6.96 -12.58
CA LYS A 145 -33.43 -7.54 -13.66
C LYS A 145 -33.47 -9.07 -13.63
N MET A 146 -32.58 -9.71 -12.88
CA MET A 146 -32.59 -11.17 -12.74
C MET A 146 -33.87 -11.64 -12.01
N PRO A 147 -34.39 -12.83 -12.32
CA PRO A 147 -35.54 -13.40 -11.62
C PRO A 147 -35.35 -13.46 -10.10
N GLY A 148 -36.43 -13.29 -9.35
CA GLY A 148 -36.46 -13.36 -7.89
C GLY A 148 -36.34 -12.01 -7.18
N GLU A 149 -35.93 -12.02 -5.92
CA GLU A 149 -35.88 -10.83 -5.08
C GLU A 149 -34.66 -9.95 -5.39
N LYS A 150 -34.91 -8.69 -5.79
CA LYS A 150 -33.87 -7.69 -6.12
C LYS A 150 -32.77 -7.58 -5.07
N ILE A 151 -33.13 -7.54 -3.78
CA ILE A 151 -32.17 -7.43 -2.67
C ILE A 151 -31.25 -8.65 -2.60
N LYS A 152 -31.79 -9.86 -2.77
CA LYS A 152 -30.99 -11.10 -2.75
C LYS A 152 -30.05 -11.15 -3.96
N ASN A 153 -30.54 -10.76 -5.13
CA ASN A 153 -29.77 -10.73 -6.37
C ASN A 153 -28.58 -9.76 -6.28
N ARG A 154 -28.80 -8.54 -5.79
CA ARG A 154 -27.71 -7.56 -5.53
C ARG A 154 -26.66 -8.06 -4.55
N ARG A 155 -27.06 -8.85 -3.53
CA ARG A 155 -26.12 -9.42 -2.56
C ARG A 155 -25.37 -10.64 -3.10
N ALA A 156 -25.98 -11.39 -4.03
CA ALA A 156 -25.38 -12.58 -4.61
C ALA A 156 -24.24 -12.22 -5.58
N LEU A 157 -24.46 -11.19 -6.39
CA LEU A 157 -23.49 -10.64 -7.34
C LEU A 157 -22.56 -9.66 -6.62
N THR A 158 -21.25 -9.80 -6.77
CA THR A 158 -20.30 -8.91 -6.11
C THR A 158 -19.24 -8.44 -7.08
N VAL A 159 -19.06 -7.13 -7.18
CA VAL A 159 -17.96 -6.49 -7.91
C VAL A 159 -16.94 -5.99 -6.88
N VAL A 160 -15.65 -6.23 -7.11
CA VAL A 160 -14.56 -5.64 -6.33
C VAL A 160 -13.53 -5.10 -7.31
N ARG A 161 -13.30 -3.78 -7.29
CA ARG A 161 -12.38 -3.11 -8.21
C ARG A 161 -11.23 -2.44 -7.46
N TYR A 162 -10.02 -2.64 -7.94
CA TYR A 162 -8.83 -1.95 -7.51
C TYR A 162 -8.12 -1.36 -8.73
N ALA A 163 -8.37 -0.07 -8.99
CA ALA A 163 -7.95 0.58 -10.21
C ALA A 163 -8.48 -0.13 -11.46
N ASP A 164 -7.59 -0.65 -12.30
CA ASP A 164 -7.81 -1.41 -13.55
C ASP A 164 -8.02 -2.91 -13.33
N ASP A 165 -7.56 -3.46 -12.20
CA ASP A 165 -7.77 -4.85 -11.80
C ASP A 165 -9.12 -4.99 -11.08
N PHE A 166 -10.00 -5.89 -11.51
CA PHE A 166 -11.30 -6.13 -10.85
C PHE A 166 -11.74 -7.59 -10.90
N VAL A 167 -12.63 -7.94 -9.97
CA VAL A 167 -13.28 -9.25 -9.94
C VAL A 167 -14.79 -9.14 -9.86
N ILE A 168 -15.50 -10.01 -10.60
CA ILE A 168 -16.95 -10.19 -10.50
C ILE A 168 -17.23 -11.61 -10.03
N MET A 169 -18.04 -11.76 -8.99
CA MET A 169 -18.29 -13.06 -8.35
C MET A 169 -19.78 -13.38 -8.27
N HIS A 170 -20.17 -14.57 -8.73
CA HIS A 170 -21.53 -15.10 -8.61
C HIS A 170 -21.55 -16.63 -8.50
N LYS A 171 -22.66 -17.21 -8.02
CA LYS A 171 -22.79 -18.68 -7.85
C LYS A 171 -22.90 -19.44 -9.18
N SER A 172 -23.47 -18.83 -10.21
CA SER A 172 -23.67 -19.41 -11.54
C SER A 172 -22.64 -18.83 -12.50
N LYS A 173 -22.08 -19.71 -13.33
CA LYS A 173 -21.05 -19.38 -14.32
C LYS A 173 -21.63 -18.50 -15.42
N GLU A 174 -22.84 -18.83 -15.86
CA GLU A 174 -23.58 -18.18 -16.94
C GLU A 174 -23.84 -16.70 -16.61
N VAL A 175 -24.18 -16.41 -15.35
CA VAL A 175 -24.34 -15.02 -14.87
C VAL A 175 -23.02 -14.25 -14.92
N VAL A 176 -21.89 -14.90 -14.62
CA VAL A 176 -20.58 -14.25 -14.68
C VAL A 176 -20.15 -14.00 -16.13
N GLU A 177 -20.40 -14.95 -17.04
CA GLU A 177 -20.18 -14.79 -18.48
C GLU A 177 -21.03 -13.66 -19.06
N GLU A 178 -22.29 -13.52 -18.61
CA GLU A 178 -23.14 -12.40 -19.01
C GLU A 178 -22.65 -11.06 -18.45
N CYS A 179 -22.19 -11.04 -17.20
CA CYS A 179 -21.55 -9.86 -16.63
C CYS A 179 -20.31 -9.44 -17.42
N GLN A 180 -19.52 -10.39 -17.92
CA GLN A 180 -18.37 -10.09 -18.77
C GLN A 180 -18.80 -9.33 -20.03
N LYS A 181 -19.82 -9.82 -20.76
CA LYS A 181 -20.34 -9.14 -21.96
C LYS A 181 -20.88 -7.74 -21.66
N ILE A 182 -21.59 -7.60 -20.54
CA ILE A 182 -22.12 -6.29 -20.10
C ILE A 182 -20.99 -5.31 -19.84
N ILE A 183 -19.91 -5.74 -19.17
CA ILE A 183 -18.74 -4.90 -18.93
C ILE A 183 -18.00 -4.60 -20.23
N GLU A 184 -17.83 -5.57 -21.14
CA GLU A 184 -17.20 -5.33 -22.44
C GLU A 184 -17.96 -4.29 -23.26
N SER A 185 -19.30 -4.35 -23.29
CA SER A 185 -20.13 -3.34 -23.93
C SER A 185 -19.98 -1.98 -23.24
N TRP A 186 -20.02 -1.95 -21.91
CA TRP A 186 -19.91 -0.71 -21.13
C TRP A 186 -18.54 -0.05 -21.26
N LEU A 187 -17.46 -0.84 -21.34
CA LEU A 187 -16.10 -0.34 -21.55
C LEU A 187 -15.93 0.25 -22.94
N LYS A 188 -16.57 -0.33 -23.98
CA LYS A 188 -16.56 0.24 -25.34
C LYS A 188 -17.14 1.65 -25.38
N ASP A 189 -18.18 1.95 -24.60
CA ASP A 189 -18.77 3.29 -24.54
C ASP A 189 -17.79 4.36 -24.00
N ILE A 190 -16.73 3.93 -23.29
CA ILE A 190 -15.66 4.79 -22.78
C ILE A 190 -14.31 4.56 -23.47
N ASP A 191 -14.31 3.89 -24.63
CA ASP A 191 -13.15 3.50 -25.45
C ASP A 191 -12.09 2.66 -24.71
N LEU A 192 -12.53 1.82 -23.78
CA LEU A 192 -11.70 0.88 -23.06
C LEU A 192 -12.07 -0.57 -23.43
N GLU A 193 -11.13 -1.48 -23.17
CA GLU A 193 -11.29 -2.90 -23.49
C GLU A 193 -10.71 -3.75 -22.37
N LEU A 194 -11.30 -4.93 -22.15
CA LEU A 194 -10.70 -5.94 -21.28
C LEU A 194 -9.42 -6.48 -21.91
N LYS A 195 -8.46 -6.87 -21.10
CA LYS A 195 -7.21 -7.48 -21.54
C LYS A 195 -7.37 -9.00 -21.64
N PRO A 196 -7.54 -9.59 -22.84
CA PRO A 196 -7.93 -11.01 -22.96
C PRO A 196 -6.90 -11.97 -22.37
N SER A 197 -5.61 -11.61 -22.42
CA SER A 197 -4.52 -12.41 -21.86
C SER A 197 -4.50 -12.49 -20.32
N LYS A 198 -5.21 -11.57 -19.65
CA LYS A 198 -5.32 -11.55 -18.19
C LYS A 198 -6.73 -11.85 -17.69
N THR A 199 -7.76 -11.66 -18.52
CA THR A 199 -9.13 -12.01 -18.20
C THR A 199 -9.29 -13.53 -18.11
N LYS A 200 -9.79 -14.02 -16.97
CA LYS A 200 -9.98 -15.45 -16.71
C LYS A 200 -11.28 -15.69 -15.97
N LEU A 201 -11.95 -16.78 -16.32
CA LEU A 201 -13.11 -17.28 -15.60
C LEU A 201 -12.70 -18.52 -14.81
N VAL A 202 -12.76 -18.43 -13.49
CA VAL A 202 -12.23 -19.44 -12.56
C VAL A 202 -13.19 -19.68 -11.41
N HIS A 203 -13.12 -20.86 -10.78
CA HIS A 203 -13.94 -21.16 -9.61
C HIS A 203 -13.15 -20.94 -8.31
N THR A 204 -13.80 -20.46 -7.25
CA THR A 204 -13.13 -20.17 -5.95
C THR A 204 -12.47 -21.40 -5.32
N MET A 205 -12.89 -22.62 -5.67
CA MET A 205 -12.27 -23.88 -5.20
C MET A 205 -10.94 -24.21 -5.89
N GLU A 206 -10.75 -23.75 -7.13
CA GLU A 206 -9.47 -23.85 -7.85
C GLU A 206 -8.52 -22.77 -7.36
N GLY A 207 -9.08 -21.59 -7.10
CA GLY A 207 -8.39 -20.43 -6.56
C GLY A 207 -7.86 -19.50 -7.65
N PHE A 208 -7.66 -18.24 -7.29
CA PHE A 208 -7.22 -17.19 -8.20
C PHE A 208 -6.30 -16.19 -7.50
N ASP A 209 -5.51 -15.46 -8.28
CA ASP A 209 -4.56 -14.49 -7.75
C ASP A 209 -5.10 -13.07 -7.94
N PHE A 210 -5.32 -12.33 -6.86
CA PHE A 210 -5.76 -10.93 -6.91
C PHE A 210 -4.91 -10.08 -5.96
N LEU A 211 -4.40 -8.95 -6.46
CA LEU A 211 -3.55 -8.00 -5.73
C LEU A 211 -2.40 -8.65 -4.93
N GLY A 212 -1.77 -9.68 -5.51
CA GLY A 212 -0.65 -10.37 -4.89
C GLY A 212 -1.02 -11.42 -3.84
N PHE A 213 -2.31 -11.71 -3.68
CA PHE A 213 -2.81 -12.79 -2.83
C PHE A 213 -3.44 -13.89 -3.68
N ASN A 214 -3.20 -15.14 -3.32
CA ASN A 214 -3.96 -16.28 -3.81
C ASN A 214 -5.18 -16.49 -2.90
N ILE A 215 -6.37 -16.40 -3.47
CA ILE A 215 -7.65 -16.64 -2.80
C ILE A 215 -8.15 -18.01 -3.22
N ARG A 216 -8.29 -18.92 -2.26
CA ARG A 216 -8.82 -20.25 -2.52
C ARG A 216 -9.73 -20.74 -1.40
N GLN A 217 -10.77 -21.45 -1.79
CA GLN A 217 -11.68 -22.13 -0.87
C GLN A 217 -11.46 -23.63 -0.91
N TYR A 218 -11.75 -24.25 0.23
CA TYR A 218 -11.62 -25.69 0.44
C TYR A 218 -12.92 -26.19 1.07
N THR A 219 -13.43 -27.30 0.56
CA THR A 219 -14.53 -28.03 1.18
C THR A 219 -14.06 -28.63 2.49
N VAL A 220 -14.86 -28.49 3.54
CA VAL A 220 -14.57 -29.04 4.86
C VAL A 220 -15.83 -29.62 5.46
N GLY A 221 -15.69 -30.66 6.28
CA GLY A 221 -16.83 -31.26 6.98
C GLY A 221 -17.51 -30.30 7.95
N LYS A 222 -18.77 -30.59 8.29
CA LYS A 222 -19.60 -29.77 9.22
C LYS A 222 -18.92 -29.54 10.59
N ASN A 223 -18.10 -30.50 11.05
CA ASN A 223 -17.35 -30.43 12.30
C ASN A 223 -16.20 -29.40 12.27
N GLN A 224 -15.73 -29.01 11.08
CA GLN A 224 -14.63 -28.06 10.89
C GLN A 224 -15.13 -26.66 10.48
N SER A 225 -16.30 -26.57 9.87
CA SER A 225 -16.96 -25.31 9.54
C SER A 225 -18.47 -25.52 9.40
N LYS A 226 -19.26 -24.71 10.11
CA LYS A 226 -20.73 -24.70 9.97
C LYS A 226 -21.20 -24.45 8.54
N LYS A 227 -20.37 -23.81 7.71
CA LYS A 227 -20.71 -23.41 6.34
C LYS A 227 -20.18 -24.37 5.26
N GLY A 228 -19.54 -25.46 5.64
CA GLY A 228 -18.98 -26.45 4.69
C GLY A 228 -17.74 -25.99 3.90
N PHE A 229 -17.32 -24.73 4.09
CA PHE A 229 -16.16 -24.16 3.39
C PHE A 229 -15.20 -23.46 4.35
N LYS A 230 -13.92 -23.49 4.00
CA LYS A 230 -12.86 -22.68 4.61
C LYS A 230 -12.11 -21.93 3.53
N THR A 231 -12.00 -20.61 3.68
CA THR A 231 -11.29 -19.75 2.73
C THR A 231 -9.90 -19.45 3.26
N PHE A 232 -8.88 -19.77 2.48
CA PHE A 232 -7.50 -19.37 2.76
C PHE A 232 -7.07 -18.33 1.72
N ILE A 233 -6.69 -17.16 2.24
CA ILE A 233 -6.06 -16.11 1.46
C ILE A 233 -4.59 -16.10 1.87
N LYS A 234 -3.70 -16.40 0.93
CA LYS A 234 -2.26 -16.53 1.15
C LYS A 234 -1.51 -15.57 0.23
N PRO A 235 -0.28 -15.14 0.55
CA PRO A 235 0.56 -14.46 -0.43
C PRO A 235 0.72 -15.33 -1.67
N SER A 236 0.61 -14.75 -2.87
CA SER A 236 0.70 -15.54 -4.11
C SER A 236 2.12 -16.10 -4.31
N LYS A 237 2.22 -17.23 -5.01
CA LYS A 237 3.52 -17.85 -5.30
C LYS A 237 4.45 -16.88 -6.04
N LYS A 238 3.89 -16.09 -6.95
CA LYS A 238 4.62 -15.03 -7.68
C LYS A 238 5.20 -13.99 -6.71
N LYS A 239 4.41 -13.46 -5.78
CA LYS A 239 4.88 -12.47 -4.80
C LYS A 239 5.89 -13.02 -3.79
N MET A 240 5.75 -14.28 -3.42
CA MET A 240 6.78 -14.96 -2.61
C MET A 240 8.09 -15.09 -3.37
N LYS A 241 8.04 -15.41 -4.67
CA LYS A 241 9.22 -15.51 -5.54
C LYS A 241 9.89 -14.15 -5.72
N GLU A 242 9.13 -13.11 -6.07
CA GLU A 242 9.64 -11.73 -6.20
C GLU A 242 10.38 -11.28 -4.93
N HIS A 243 9.79 -11.51 -3.75
CA HIS A 243 10.40 -11.16 -2.47
C HIS A 243 11.69 -11.94 -2.21
N TRP A 244 11.69 -13.25 -2.49
CA TRP A 244 12.89 -14.07 -2.36
C TRP A 244 14.01 -13.63 -3.31
N GLU A 245 13.68 -13.35 -4.57
CA GLU A 245 14.64 -12.86 -5.57
C GLU A 245 15.28 -11.54 -5.11
N GLN A 246 14.49 -10.62 -4.56
CA GLN A 246 14.98 -9.37 -3.98
C GLN A 246 15.95 -9.61 -2.80
N LEU A 247 15.58 -10.47 -1.84
CA LEU A 247 16.46 -10.80 -0.71
C LEU A 247 17.75 -11.48 -1.17
N SER A 248 17.64 -12.43 -2.11
CA SER A 248 18.79 -13.15 -2.68
C SER A 248 19.75 -12.19 -3.38
N TYR A 249 19.22 -11.28 -4.21
CA TYR A 249 20.00 -10.27 -4.91
C TYR A 249 20.79 -9.39 -3.95
N ILE A 250 20.16 -8.92 -2.86
CA ILE A 250 20.84 -8.09 -1.86
C ILE A 250 21.96 -8.88 -1.18
N ILE A 251 21.71 -10.13 -0.76
CA ILE A 251 22.75 -10.95 -0.13
C ILE A 251 23.93 -11.19 -1.08
N GLU A 252 23.68 -11.36 -2.38
CA GLU A 252 24.72 -11.52 -3.40
C GLU A 252 25.50 -10.22 -3.66
N LYS A 253 24.80 -9.09 -3.78
CA LYS A 253 25.41 -7.76 -3.94
C LYS A 253 26.31 -7.41 -2.75
N TYR A 254 25.85 -7.71 -1.54
CA TYR A 254 26.57 -7.43 -0.28
C TYR A 254 27.40 -8.62 0.22
N LYS A 255 27.92 -9.47 -0.68
CA LYS A 255 28.74 -10.66 -0.35
C LYS A 255 29.99 -10.37 0.49
N ALA A 256 30.55 -9.18 0.40
CA ALA A 256 31.75 -8.75 1.12
C ALA A 256 31.46 -7.74 2.27
N ALA A 257 30.25 -7.22 2.36
CA ALA A 257 29.90 -6.17 3.33
C ALA A 257 29.85 -6.69 4.77
N SER A 258 29.89 -5.80 5.77
CA SER A 258 29.77 -6.22 7.17
C SER A 258 28.39 -6.86 7.44
N GLN A 259 28.30 -7.64 8.52
CA GLN A 259 27.02 -8.19 8.98
C GLN A 259 26.00 -7.06 9.26
N GLU A 260 26.47 -5.96 9.86
CA GLU A 260 25.64 -4.81 10.19
C GLU A 260 25.05 -4.14 8.95
N THR A 261 25.86 -3.90 7.92
CA THR A 261 25.39 -3.35 6.64
C THR A 261 24.35 -4.28 6.02
N LEU A 262 24.60 -5.59 6.00
CA LEU A 262 23.65 -6.55 5.44
C LEU A 262 22.31 -6.56 6.19
N ILE A 263 22.34 -6.47 7.53
CA ILE A 263 21.11 -6.35 8.34
C ILE A 263 20.37 -5.06 8.00
N LYS A 264 21.07 -3.93 7.89
CA LYS A 264 20.48 -2.62 7.59
C LYS A 264 19.71 -2.62 6.26
N GLU A 265 20.23 -3.29 5.24
CA GLU A 265 19.61 -3.37 3.91
C GLU A 265 18.42 -4.34 3.86
N LEU A 266 18.52 -5.51 4.49
CA LEU A 266 17.46 -6.53 4.44
C LEU A 266 16.28 -6.22 5.36
N LYS A 267 16.54 -5.61 6.52
CA LYS A 267 15.54 -5.33 7.56
C LYS A 267 14.31 -4.54 7.08
N PRO A 268 14.43 -3.41 6.34
CA PRO A 268 13.26 -2.68 5.86
C PRO A 268 12.42 -3.49 4.87
N ILE A 269 13.06 -4.28 3.99
CA ILE A 269 12.37 -5.10 2.98
C ILE A 269 11.57 -6.21 3.64
N ILE A 270 12.18 -6.94 4.58
CA ILE A 270 11.50 -7.98 5.36
C ILE A 270 10.33 -7.38 6.14
N ARG A 271 10.54 -6.25 6.81
CA ARG A 271 9.47 -5.58 7.58
C ARG A 271 8.32 -5.14 6.69
N GLY A 272 8.60 -4.49 5.56
CA GLY A 272 7.58 -4.04 4.62
C GLY A 272 6.75 -5.21 4.09
N TRP A 273 7.41 -6.27 3.61
CA TRP A 273 6.72 -7.44 3.08
C TRP A 273 5.91 -8.18 4.15
N CYS A 274 6.45 -8.34 5.36
CA CYS A 274 5.73 -8.93 6.49
C CYS A 274 4.50 -8.10 6.88
N ASN A 275 4.66 -6.78 6.96
CA ASN A 275 3.59 -5.85 7.29
C ASN A 275 2.45 -5.90 6.27
N TYR A 276 2.76 -5.88 4.98
CA TYR A 276 1.77 -6.01 3.91
C TYR A 276 1.02 -7.34 4.00
N ASN A 277 1.71 -8.45 4.25
CA ASN A 277 1.10 -9.78 4.22
C ASN A 277 0.48 -10.21 5.57
N ARG A 278 0.64 -9.46 6.66
CA ARG A 278 0.20 -9.88 8.01
C ARG A 278 -1.31 -9.99 8.20
N SER A 279 -2.10 -9.40 7.30
CA SER A 279 -3.56 -9.41 7.40
C SER A 279 -4.19 -10.73 6.99
N GLN A 280 -3.45 -11.52 6.21
CA GLN A 280 -3.90 -12.75 5.59
C GLN A 280 -3.25 -13.98 6.24
N VAL A 281 -3.55 -15.18 5.71
CA VAL A 281 -3.07 -16.46 6.24
C VAL A 281 -1.63 -16.71 5.76
N SER A 282 -0.68 -16.00 6.36
CA SER A 282 0.69 -15.90 5.83
C SER A 282 1.75 -16.66 6.64
N LYS A 283 1.38 -17.37 7.71
CA LYS A 283 2.36 -18.04 8.60
C LYS A 283 3.22 -19.08 7.90
N GLU A 284 2.61 -19.92 7.07
CA GLU A 284 3.32 -20.92 6.27
C GLU A 284 4.30 -20.26 5.29
N ALA A 285 3.84 -19.22 4.59
CA ALA A 285 4.68 -18.44 3.68
C ALA A 285 5.85 -17.78 4.41
N PHE A 286 5.61 -17.22 5.59
CA PHE A 286 6.63 -16.61 6.43
C PHE A 286 7.69 -17.62 6.89
N SER A 287 7.28 -18.78 7.37
CA SER A 287 8.22 -19.85 7.74
C SER A 287 9.06 -20.32 6.54
N LYS A 288 8.46 -20.42 5.35
CA LYS A 288 9.18 -20.76 4.12
C LYS A 288 10.23 -19.69 3.76
N MET A 289 9.88 -18.41 3.85
CA MET A 289 10.82 -17.31 3.58
C MET A 289 11.98 -17.31 4.58
N ASP A 290 11.72 -17.55 5.87
CA ASP A 290 12.77 -17.66 6.88
C ASP A 290 13.72 -18.84 6.60
N TYR A 291 13.18 -19.99 6.21
CA TYR A 291 14.00 -21.15 5.84
C TYR A 291 14.94 -20.85 4.65
N LEU A 292 14.41 -20.24 3.59
CA LEU A 292 15.23 -19.87 2.42
C LEU A 292 16.29 -18.82 2.78
N LEU A 293 15.89 -17.80 3.53
CA LEU A 293 16.77 -16.73 3.99
C LEU A 293 17.89 -17.28 4.88
N TRP A 294 17.56 -18.16 5.83
CA TRP A 294 18.52 -18.85 6.67
C TRP A 294 19.61 -19.53 5.84
N ASN A 295 19.20 -20.36 4.87
CA ASN A 295 20.13 -21.11 4.02
C ASN A 295 21.04 -20.18 3.19
N LYS A 296 20.52 -19.04 2.70
CA LYS A 296 21.34 -18.07 1.97
C LYS A 296 22.33 -17.35 2.86
N LEU A 297 21.91 -16.92 4.05
CA LEU A 297 22.77 -16.26 5.03
C LEU A 297 23.86 -17.19 5.55
N GLN A 298 23.57 -18.48 5.73
CA GLN A 298 24.56 -19.51 6.03
C GLN A 298 25.64 -19.57 4.96
N ARG A 299 25.25 -19.64 3.67
CA ARG A 299 26.21 -19.64 2.54
C ARG A 299 27.03 -18.35 2.50
N TRP A 300 26.42 -17.20 2.76
CA TRP A 300 27.13 -15.93 2.90
C TRP A 300 28.17 -15.99 4.02
N GLY A 301 27.82 -16.54 5.19
CA GLY A 301 28.73 -16.70 6.31
C GLY A 301 29.89 -17.66 6.01
N TYR A 302 29.61 -18.82 5.41
CA TYR A 302 30.61 -19.81 5.03
C TYR A 302 31.61 -19.28 4.01
N ARG A 303 31.14 -18.52 3.01
CA ARG A 303 32.01 -17.87 2.02
C ARG A 303 33.02 -16.93 2.67
N ARG A 304 32.64 -16.24 3.74
CA ARG A 304 33.53 -15.28 4.43
C ARG A 304 34.59 -15.94 5.29
N HIS A 305 34.38 -17.20 5.67
CA HIS A 305 35.28 -17.93 6.55
C HIS A 305 35.53 -19.35 6.02
N PRO A 306 36.21 -19.48 4.87
CA PRO A 306 36.43 -20.79 4.23
C PRO A 306 37.21 -21.76 5.12
N ASN A 307 38.08 -21.24 5.99
CA ASN A 307 38.96 -22.02 6.88
C ASN A 307 38.37 -22.23 8.28
N LYS A 308 37.09 -21.88 8.53
CA LYS A 308 36.44 -22.06 9.82
C LYS A 308 35.33 -23.10 9.73
N SER A 309 35.11 -23.82 10.82
CA SER A 309 34.02 -24.80 10.89
C SER A 309 32.65 -24.12 10.81
N LYS A 310 31.66 -24.86 10.29
CA LYS A 310 30.28 -24.38 10.21
C LYS A 310 29.72 -23.96 11.58
N THR A 311 30.07 -24.72 12.62
CA THR A 311 29.68 -24.42 14.01
C THR A 311 30.23 -23.07 14.48
N TRP A 312 31.48 -22.75 14.14
CA TRP A 312 32.08 -21.45 14.48
C TRP A 312 31.37 -20.31 13.76
N VAL A 313 31.07 -20.47 12.47
CA VAL A 313 30.34 -19.46 11.67
C VAL A 313 28.94 -19.22 12.26
N ASN A 314 28.24 -20.29 12.67
CA ASN A 314 26.93 -20.19 13.28
C ASN A 314 26.98 -19.42 14.62
N LYS A 315 27.94 -19.75 15.50
CA LYS A 315 28.15 -19.04 16.77
C LYS A 315 28.55 -17.56 16.57
N LYS A 316 29.27 -17.24 15.49
CA LYS A 316 29.70 -15.86 15.20
C LYS A 316 28.54 -14.95 14.78
N TYR A 317 27.67 -15.44 13.90
CA TYR A 317 26.68 -14.60 13.22
C TYR A 317 25.25 -14.73 13.75
N TRP A 318 24.95 -15.81 14.45
CA TRP A 318 23.64 -16.04 15.03
C TRP A 318 23.70 -16.02 16.55
N GLY A 319 22.87 -15.18 17.14
CA GLY A 319 22.73 -15.03 18.58
C GLY A 319 21.33 -15.39 19.07
N THR A 320 21.12 -15.17 20.35
CA THR A 320 19.82 -15.30 21.01
C THR A 320 19.27 -13.92 21.31
N LYS A 321 18.08 -13.64 20.80
CA LYS A 321 17.36 -12.41 21.11
C LYS A 321 16.38 -12.64 22.24
N VAL A 322 16.50 -11.86 23.30
CA VAL A 322 15.57 -11.87 24.43
C VAL A 322 14.67 -10.63 24.33
N GLU A 323 13.37 -10.85 24.18
CA GLU A 323 12.39 -9.77 24.27
C GLU A 323 11.90 -9.65 25.71
N LYS A 324 12.10 -8.46 26.30
CA LYS A 324 11.59 -8.15 27.63
C LYS A 324 10.07 -8.35 27.68
N PRO A 325 9.55 -8.94 28.76
CA PRO A 325 8.12 -9.14 28.91
C PRO A 325 7.39 -7.80 28.97
N LYS A 326 6.14 -7.77 28.47
CA LYS A 326 5.35 -6.53 28.48
C LYS A 326 4.72 -6.25 29.83
N LYS A 327 4.56 -7.30 30.63
CA LYS A 327 3.95 -7.29 31.95
C LYS A 327 4.92 -7.95 32.93
N PRO A 328 5.02 -7.49 34.18
CA PRO A 328 5.96 -8.03 35.17
C PRO A 328 5.85 -9.56 35.39
N TRP A 329 4.67 -10.13 35.18
CA TRP A 329 4.39 -11.55 35.38
C TRP A 329 4.49 -12.42 34.11
N GLU A 330 4.90 -11.85 32.97
CA GLU A 330 5.14 -12.63 31.74
C GLU A 330 6.61 -13.07 31.67
N GLU A 331 6.86 -14.28 31.18
CA GLU A 331 8.22 -14.73 30.90
C GLU A 331 8.84 -13.97 29.70
N PRO A 332 10.15 -13.70 29.72
CA PRO A 332 10.88 -13.16 28.57
C PRO A 332 10.75 -14.09 27.37
N LYS A 333 10.56 -13.52 26.18
CA LYS A 333 10.48 -14.32 24.95
C LYS A 333 11.86 -14.49 24.37
N ILE A 334 12.32 -15.73 24.34
CA ILE A 334 13.63 -16.09 23.83
C ILE A 334 13.49 -16.53 22.36
N ASP A 335 14.28 -15.93 21.48
CA ASP A 335 14.41 -16.32 20.08
C ASP A 335 15.86 -16.66 19.77
N ASN A 336 16.16 -17.96 19.73
CA ASN A 336 17.46 -18.47 19.37
C ASN A 336 17.69 -18.35 17.86
N TRP A 337 18.94 -18.38 17.43
CA TRP A 337 19.31 -18.42 16.01
C TRP A 337 18.82 -17.19 15.24
N VAL A 338 19.05 -16.00 15.78
CA VAL A 338 18.74 -14.72 15.15
C VAL A 338 20.02 -14.16 14.53
N PHE A 339 19.98 -13.79 13.24
CA PHE A 339 21.11 -13.15 12.58
C PHE A 339 21.28 -11.73 13.13
N MET A 340 22.31 -11.50 13.95
CA MET A 340 22.45 -10.27 14.74
C MET A 340 23.91 -9.97 15.10
N THR A 341 24.24 -8.69 15.23
CA THR A 341 25.52 -8.25 15.84
C THR A 341 25.35 -7.92 17.32
N ASN A 342 24.18 -7.39 17.71
CA ASN A 342 23.80 -7.07 19.09
C ASN A 342 22.26 -7.01 19.19
N GLU A 343 21.71 -6.75 20.38
CA GLU A 343 20.26 -6.75 20.60
C GLU A 343 19.48 -5.76 19.74
N ASP A 344 20.08 -4.62 19.38
CA ASP A 344 19.44 -3.55 18.60
C ASP A 344 19.60 -3.77 17.08
N ASN A 345 20.68 -4.42 16.67
CA ASN A 345 21.01 -4.69 15.29
C ASN A 345 20.89 -6.18 14.96
N TYR A 346 19.65 -6.57 14.68
CA TYR A 346 19.25 -7.91 14.30
C TYR A 346 18.31 -7.90 13.10
N LEU A 347 18.29 -9.02 12.39
CA LEU A 347 17.37 -9.29 11.29
C LEU A 347 16.07 -9.91 11.82
N PRO A 348 14.89 -9.28 11.58
CA PRO A 348 13.63 -9.84 12.04
C PRO A 348 13.28 -11.12 11.25
N LYS A 349 12.77 -12.13 11.96
CA LYS A 349 12.23 -13.35 11.34
C LYS A 349 10.81 -13.09 10.82
N HIS A 350 10.52 -13.50 9.60
CA HIS A 350 9.21 -13.40 9.00
C HIS A 350 8.15 -14.12 9.86
N ALA A 351 8.47 -15.34 10.33
CA ALA A 351 7.56 -16.20 11.08
C ALA A 351 7.14 -15.61 12.44
N LYS A 352 7.93 -14.70 13.01
CA LYS A 352 7.61 -14.00 14.26
C LYS A 352 6.59 -12.87 14.05
N THR A 353 6.35 -12.44 12.81
CA THR A 353 5.32 -11.43 12.50
C THR A 353 3.95 -11.93 12.91
N LYS A 354 3.26 -11.19 13.79
CA LYS A 354 1.91 -11.53 14.25
C LYS A 354 0.88 -11.22 13.16
N ILE A 355 0.03 -12.21 12.88
CA ILE A 355 -1.13 -12.03 12.01
C ILE A 355 -2.14 -11.14 12.72
N VAL A 356 -2.60 -10.10 12.03
CA VAL A 356 -3.58 -9.13 12.55
C VAL A 356 -4.60 -8.88 11.46
N ARG A 357 -5.86 -9.28 11.70
CA ARG A 357 -6.91 -9.17 10.69
C ARG A 357 -7.20 -7.70 10.36
N HIS A 358 -7.28 -7.42 9.06
CA HIS A 358 -7.64 -6.11 8.56
C HIS A 358 -9.15 -5.90 8.66
N VAL A 359 -9.56 -4.66 8.95
CA VAL A 359 -10.97 -4.27 9.06
C VAL A 359 -11.31 -3.41 7.85
N LYS A 360 -12.25 -3.89 7.02
CA LYS A 360 -12.71 -3.19 5.82
C LYS A 360 -13.28 -1.80 6.16
N VAL A 361 -13.05 -0.79 5.30
CA VAL A 361 -13.83 0.46 5.35
C VAL A 361 -15.33 0.13 5.29
N LYS A 362 -16.12 0.79 6.14
CA LYS A 362 -17.58 0.62 6.14
C LYS A 362 -18.18 1.34 4.93
N GLU A 363 -18.79 0.57 4.03
CA GLU A 363 -19.68 1.07 2.96
C GLU A 363 -19.12 2.29 2.20
N ALA A 364 -19.86 3.40 2.20
CA ALA A 364 -19.54 4.65 1.50
C ALA A 364 -18.74 5.65 2.36
N ARG A 365 -18.21 5.24 3.53
CA ARG A 365 -17.38 6.13 4.36
C ARG A 365 -16.21 6.68 3.54
N SER A 366 -15.96 7.97 3.74
CA SER A 366 -14.90 8.74 3.09
C SER A 366 -14.09 9.53 4.12
N PRO A 367 -12.76 9.72 3.94
CA PRO A 367 -11.94 10.61 4.78
C PRO A 367 -12.49 12.04 4.92
N PHE A 368 -13.40 12.44 4.03
CA PHE A 368 -14.04 13.75 4.01
C PHE A 368 -15.39 13.79 4.76
N ASP A 369 -15.81 12.71 5.42
CA ASP A 369 -17.09 12.62 6.14
C ASP A 369 -17.12 13.30 7.52
N GLY A 370 -16.00 13.89 7.95
CA GLY A 370 -15.86 14.55 9.25
C GLY A 370 -15.56 13.62 10.43
N ASP A 371 -15.55 12.30 10.25
CA ASP A 371 -15.24 11.32 11.31
C ASP A 371 -13.72 11.14 11.48
N LEU A 372 -13.07 12.22 11.90
CA LEU A 372 -11.61 12.27 12.03
C LEU A 372 -11.07 11.25 13.04
N VAL A 373 -11.88 10.84 14.02
CA VAL A 373 -11.51 9.81 15.01
C VAL A 373 -11.43 8.44 14.36
N TYR A 374 -12.43 8.07 13.55
CA TYR A 374 -12.40 6.82 12.79
C TYR A 374 -11.18 6.75 11.87
N TRP A 375 -10.94 7.80 11.08
CA TRP A 375 -9.85 7.83 10.10
C TRP A 375 -8.46 7.85 10.75
N ASN A 376 -8.26 8.58 11.85
CA ASN A 376 -6.99 8.54 12.59
C ASN A 376 -6.69 7.16 13.16
N ASN A 377 -7.67 6.51 13.79
CA ASN A 377 -7.51 5.17 14.34
C ASN A 377 -7.16 4.15 13.25
N ARG A 378 -7.73 4.32 12.06
CA ARG A 378 -7.48 3.48 10.90
C ARG A 378 -6.09 3.71 10.32
N MET A 379 -5.70 4.98 10.10
CA MET A 379 -4.37 5.37 9.63
C MET A 379 -3.27 4.86 10.57
N ALA A 380 -3.45 4.97 11.88
CA ALA A 380 -2.51 4.46 12.88
C ALA A 380 -2.32 2.93 12.84
N LYS A 381 -3.35 2.20 12.39
CA LYS A 381 -3.37 0.72 12.32
C LYS A 381 -3.13 0.19 10.90
N HIS A 382 -2.94 1.06 9.92
CA HIS A 382 -2.74 0.65 8.53
C HIS A 382 -1.54 -0.29 8.42
N PRO A 383 -1.60 -1.39 7.65
CA PRO A 383 -0.51 -2.37 7.58
C PRO A 383 0.83 -1.75 7.19
N GLU A 384 0.83 -0.74 6.32
CA GLU A 384 2.05 -0.06 5.85
C GLU A 384 2.53 1.05 6.79
N MET A 385 1.73 1.40 7.82
CA MET A 385 2.13 2.35 8.86
C MET A 385 3.24 1.73 9.73
N SER A 386 4.34 2.47 9.91
CA SER A 386 5.39 2.03 10.82
C SER A 386 4.87 2.04 12.26
N SER A 387 5.31 1.08 13.08
CA SER A 387 4.87 1.01 14.48
C SER A 387 5.27 2.24 15.29
N GLN A 388 6.32 2.96 14.88
CA GLN A 388 6.75 4.21 15.53
C GLN A 388 5.81 5.35 15.15
N LYS A 389 5.56 5.56 13.84
CA LYS A 389 4.66 6.61 13.34
C LYS A 389 3.24 6.43 13.87
N GLY A 390 2.70 5.20 13.85
CA GLY A 390 1.36 4.92 14.41
C GLY A 390 1.23 5.21 15.91
N LYS A 391 2.28 4.93 16.71
CA LYS A 391 2.31 5.29 18.14
C LYS A 391 2.38 6.80 18.35
N LEU A 392 3.21 7.50 17.58
CA LEU A 392 3.32 8.97 17.64
C LEU A 392 1.99 9.63 17.23
N LEU A 393 1.35 9.14 16.17
CA LEU A 393 0.06 9.60 15.70
C LEU A 393 -1.01 9.47 16.80
N ASN A 394 -1.09 8.31 17.46
CA ASN A 394 -2.02 8.11 18.59
C ASN A 394 -1.69 9.03 19.77
N ARG A 395 -0.40 9.15 20.14
CA ARG A 395 0.03 10.03 21.25
C ARG A 395 -0.33 11.50 20.99
N GLN A 396 -0.19 11.94 19.74
CA GLN A 396 -0.51 13.30 19.32
C GLN A 396 -1.99 13.48 18.94
N LYS A 397 -2.85 12.47 19.20
CA LYS A 397 -4.28 12.50 18.87
C LYS A 397 -4.55 12.86 17.40
N GLY A 398 -3.69 12.37 16.50
CA GLY A 398 -3.78 12.64 15.07
C GLY A 398 -3.33 14.04 14.65
N LYS A 399 -2.74 14.85 15.53
CA LYS A 399 -2.32 16.24 15.22
C LYS A 399 -0.83 16.37 14.93
N CYS A 400 -0.47 17.22 13.99
CA CYS A 400 0.90 17.65 13.75
C CYS A 400 1.40 18.49 14.93
N ALA A 401 2.60 18.18 15.44
CA ALA A 401 3.16 18.90 16.60
C ALA A 401 3.58 20.35 16.29
N HIS A 402 3.68 20.72 15.01
CA HIS A 402 4.06 22.07 14.60
C HIS A 402 2.84 22.95 14.28
N CYS A 403 1.96 22.54 13.36
CA CYS A 403 0.81 23.36 12.96
C CYS A 403 -0.48 23.08 13.75
N GLY A 404 -0.53 22.02 14.56
CA GLY A 404 -1.73 21.65 15.33
C GLY A 404 -2.88 21.06 14.50
N LEU A 405 -2.79 21.09 13.16
CA LEU A 405 -3.77 20.48 12.25
C LEU A 405 -3.70 18.96 12.32
N MET A 406 -4.83 18.32 12.04
CA MET A 406 -4.93 16.87 12.00
C MET A 406 -4.35 16.31 10.72
N PHE A 407 -3.60 15.21 10.83
CA PHE A 407 -3.15 14.42 9.70
C PHE A 407 -4.36 13.83 8.98
N ARG A 408 -4.33 13.91 7.66
CA ARG A 408 -5.27 13.28 6.75
C ARG A 408 -4.60 12.12 6.04
N ASP A 409 -5.43 11.20 5.54
CA ASP A 409 -4.92 10.16 4.67
C ASP A 409 -4.37 10.81 3.38
N GLY A 410 -3.17 10.41 2.96
CA GLY A 410 -2.41 11.06 1.88
C GLY A 410 -1.32 12.03 2.36
N ASP A 411 -1.34 12.47 3.62
CA ASP A 411 -0.27 13.33 4.14
C ASP A 411 1.08 12.59 4.23
N SER A 412 2.16 13.31 3.91
CA SER A 412 3.52 12.86 4.19
C SER A 412 3.87 13.09 5.65
N LEU A 413 3.83 12.01 6.44
CA LEU A 413 4.13 12.00 7.87
C LEU A 413 5.64 11.85 8.11
N GLU A 414 6.29 12.86 8.68
CA GLU A 414 7.72 12.84 9.04
C GLU A 414 7.95 12.76 10.54
N THR A 415 8.95 11.98 10.95
CA THR A 415 9.38 11.89 12.35
C THR A 415 10.49 12.88 12.64
N HIS A 416 10.29 13.77 13.60
CA HIS A 416 11.27 14.76 14.02
C HIS A 416 11.78 14.48 15.43
N HIS A 417 13.05 14.76 15.68
CA HIS A 417 13.61 14.77 17.04
C HIS A 417 13.31 16.10 17.74
N ILE A 418 12.69 16.03 18.91
CA ILE A 418 12.44 17.20 19.76
C ILE A 418 13.78 17.81 20.17
N ILE A 419 14.64 16.99 20.80
CA ILE A 419 16.05 17.30 21.06
C ILE A 419 16.86 16.72 19.88
N PRO A 420 17.59 17.55 19.11
CA PRO A 420 18.43 17.08 18.02
C PRO A 420 19.49 16.07 18.48
N ARG A 421 19.86 15.12 17.60
CA ARG A 421 20.93 14.15 17.89
C ARG A 421 22.26 14.81 18.24
N ALA A 422 22.60 15.93 17.58
CA ALA A 422 23.79 16.71 17.86
C ALA A 422 23.83 17.30 19.28
N GLN A 423 22.66 17.45 19.93
CA GLN A 423 22.51 17.94 21.30
C GLN A 423 22.19 16.79 22.29
N GLY A 424 22.60 15.56 21.97
CA GLY A 424 22.37 14.38 22.81
C GLY A 424 20.98 13.74 22.67
N GLY A 425 20.18 14.16 21.69
CA GLY A 425 18.88 13.57 21.41
C GLY A 425 18.96 12.10 21.00
N ASN A 426 18.09 11.27 21.59
CA ASN A 426 18.00 9.84 21.28
C ASN A 426 16.80 9.50 20.37
N ASP A 427 16.75 8.27 19.87
CA ASP A 427 15.66 7.75 19.01
C ASP A 427 14.48 7.19 19.80
N GLN A 428 14.39 7.46 21.11
CA GLN A 428 13.27 6.98 21.91
C GLN A 428 12.00 7.73 21.52
N LEU A 429 10.87 7.03 21.56
CA LEU A 429 9.55 7.61 21.25
C LEU A 429 9.26 8.90 22.02
N LYS A 430 9.77 9.05 23.25
CA LYS A 430 9.61 10.26 24.07
C LYS A 430 10.26 11.50 23.43
N ASN A 431 11.38 11.33 22.73
CA ASN A 431 12.12 12.41 22.07
C ASN A 431 11.72 12.59 20.60
N LEU A 432 10.74 11.84 20.11
CA LEU A 432 10.27 11.94 18.74
C LEU A 432 8.89 12.56 18.70
N GLU A 433 8.59 13.28 17.64
CA GLU A 433 7.28 13.84 17.32
C GLU A 433 6.98 13.63 15.83
N LEU A 434 5.71 13.72 15.47
CA LEU A 434 5.23 13.55 14.10
C LEU A 434 4.81 14.90 13.54
N LEU A 435 5.31 15.22 12.35
CA LEU A 435 5.05 16.47 11.62
C LEU A 435 4.58 16.16 10.20
N HIS A 436 3.86 17.10 9.58
CA HIS A 436 3.74 17.10 8.11
C HIS A 436 5.11 17.38 7.49
N LEU A 437 5.36 16.88 6.28
CA LEU A 437 6.61 17.15 5.54
C LEU A 437 6.94 18.65 5.48
N HIS A 438 5.99 19.50 5.05
CA HIS A 438 6.21 20.96 4.99
C HIS A 438 6.47 21.58 6.38
N CYS A 439 5.84 21.06 7.43
CA CYS A 439 6.07 21.49 8.81
C CYS A 439 7.47 21.08 9.30
N HIS A 440 7.91 19.89 8.93
CA HIS A 440 9.23 19.38 9.22
C HIS A 440 10.31 20.25 8.57
N ASP A 441 10.13 20.59 7.30
CA ASP A 441 11.04 21.46 6.55
C ASP A 441 11.08 22.89 7.12
N ALA A 442 9.90 23.44 7.46
CA ALA A 442 9.81 24.74 8.11
C ALA A 442 10.59 24.76 9.44
N LYS A 443 10.43 23.72 10.26
CA LYS A 443 11.11 23.59 11.57
C LYS A 443 12.62 23.45 11.44
N HIS A 444 13.11 22.73 10.43
CA HIS A 444 14.55 22.69 10.12
C HIS A 444 15.08 24.03 9.63
N ARG A 445 14.33 24.73 8.77
CA ARG A 445 14.70 26.06 8.27
C ARG A 445 14.84 27.08 9.41
N THR A 446 13.93 27.07 10.39
CA THR A 446 14.01 27.99 11.54
C THR A 446 15.26 27.73 12.40
N LYS A 447 15.67 26.45 12.54
CA LYS A 447 16.89 26.08 13.28
C LYS A 447 18.16 26.58 12.59
N VAL A 448 18.25 26.48 11.26
CA VAL A 448 19.39 27.00 10.48
C VAL A 448 19.53 28.52 10.63
N ILE A 449 18.41 29.25 10.62
CA ILE A 449 18.43 30.71 10.78
C ILE A 449 18.88 31.12 12.18
N LYS A 450 18.42 30.41 13.23
CA LYS A 450 18.87 30.66 14.61
C LYS A 450 20.37 30.36 14.79
N HIS A 451 20.88 29.30 14.15
CA HIS A 451 22.30 28.96 14.20
C HIS A 451 23.19 29.94 13.44
N LYS A 452 22.71 30.47 12.29
CA LYS A 452 23.42 31.56 11.60
C LYS A 452 23.43 32.85 12.42
N LYS A 453 22.32 33.21 13.07
CA LYS A 453 22.27 34.39 13.95
C LYS A 453 23.19 34.28 15.16
N SER A 454 23.40 33.08 15.73
CA SER A 454 24.35 32.88 16.84
C SER A 454 25.82 32.89 16.42
N ILE A 455 26.12 32.79 15.11
CA ILE A 455 27.49 32.90 14.57
C ILE A 455 27.79 34.35 14.15
N THR A 456 26.76 35.17 13.94
CA THR A 456 26.86 36.58 13.56
C THR A 456 26.53 37.53 14.72
N ASP A 457 26.83 37.16 15.96
CA ASP A 457 26.74 38.08 17.10
C ASP A 457 28.07 38.85 17.21
N PRO A 458 28.12 40.17 16.94
CA PRO A 458 29.37 40.93 16.87
C PRO A 458 29.82 41.44 18.26
N SER A 459 29.66 40.64 19.32
CA SER A 459 30.01 41.05 20.69
C SER A 459 31.30 40.45 21.26
N GLU A 460 32.13 39.78 20.43
CA GLU A 460 33.45 39.25 20.86
C GLU A 460 34.60 39.65 19.91
N LEU A 461 34.55 40.87 19.37
CA LEU A 461 35.68 41.47 18.67
C LEU A 461 35.90 42.91 19.14
N ASP A 462 36.20 43.09 20.43
CA ASP A 462 36.89 44.28 20.92
C ASP A 462 37.42 43.97 22.33
N ASN A 463 38.71 43.64 22.41
CA ASN A 463 39.64 43.99 23.50
C ASN A 463 40.89 43.11 23.48
N LYS A 464 41.87 43.45 22.63
CA LYS A 464 43.30 43.33 22.95
C LYS A 464 44.08 44.41 22.20
N PRO A 465 44.71 45.39 22.89
CA PRO A 465 45.69 46.26 22.27
C PRO A 465 47.07 45.58 22.29
N PHE A 466 47.73 45.63 21.13
CA PHE A 466 49.15 45.36 20.82
C PHE A 466 49.80 44.05 21.30
#